data_AF-Q4TCT6-F1
#
_entry.id   AF-Q4TCT6-F1
#
_cell.length_a   1.000
_cell.length_b   1.000
_cell.length_c   1.000
_cell.angle_alpha   90.00
_cell.angle_beta   90.00
_cell.angle_gamma   90.00
#
_symmetry.space_group_name_H-M   'P 1'
#
loop_
_entity.id
_entity.type
_entity.pdbx_description
1 polymer ?
#
loop_
_entity_poly.entity_id
_entity_poly.type
_entity_poly.pdbx_seq_one_letter_code
_entity_poly.pdbx_strand_id
1 'polypeptide(L)' 'TQRGRDCMEESDERRSGTLSSAYPSDSVICCAQGTVRKAGALAVKNFLVHKKNKKVELATRRKWKHYWVSLRGV' A
#
# COMPACT_ATOMS: atom_id res chain seq x y z
N THR A 1 18.80 9.56 -23.73
CA THR A 1 17.57 10.23 -23.23
C THR A 1 16.41 9.27 -23.38
N GLN A 2 15.70 8.96 -22.29
CA GLN A 2 14.66 7.92 -22.18
C GLN A 2 13.28 8.48 -22.57
N ARG A 3 12.45 7.74 -23.33
CA ARG A 3 10.97 7.87 -23.32
C ARG A 3 10.25 6.68 -23.99
N GLY A 4 9.16 6.24 -23.34
CA GLY A 4 8.15 5.25 -23.82
C GLY A 4 8.41 3.87 -23.21
N ARG A 5 7.68 3.33 -22.21
CA ARG A 5 6.22 3.24 -21.98
C ARG A 5 5.45 2.78 -23.22
N ASP A 6 5.38 1.46 -23.38
CA ASP A 6 4.13 0.68 -23.46
C ASP A 6 4.50 -0.82 -23.32
N CYS A 7 3.92 -1.52 -22.35
CA CYS A 7 4.06 -2.98 -22.25
C CYS A 7 2.72 -3.60 -22.65
N MET A 8 2.75 -4.06 -23.90
CA MET A 8 1.78 -4.76 -24.71
C MET A 8 1.05 -5.91 -24.00
N GLU A 9 -0.25 -6.00 -24.22
CA GLU A 9 -1.08 -7.19 -24.01
C GLU A 9 -0.60 -8.32 -24.92
N GLU A 10 -0.24 -9.48 -24.38
CA GLU A 10 -0.32 -10.75 -25.12
C GLU A 10 -0.17 -11.96 -24.18
N SER A 11 -1.17 -12.85 -24.17
CA SER A 11 -1.01 -14.31 -24.33
C SER A 11 -2.10 -15.09 -23.59
N ASP A 12 -3.25 -15.18 -24.24
CA ASP A 12 -4.30 -16.17 -23.97
C ASP A 12 -4.09 -17.33 -24.97
N GLU A 13 -3.07 -18.19 -24.78
CA GLU A 13 -2.93 -19.49 -25.50
C GLU A 13 -1.75 -20.36 -25.02
N ARG A 14 -1.68 -20.76 -23.74
CA ARG A 14 -0.88 -21.93 -23.33
C ARG A 14 -1.61 -22.82 -22.32
N ARG A 15 -2.52 -23.62 -22.85
CA ARG A 15 -3.09 -24.80 -22.18
C ARG A 15 -2.02 -25.86 -21.92
N SER A 16 -2.18 -26.51 -20.76
CA SER A 16 -1.83 -27.91 -20.45
C SER A 16 -0.36 -28.27 -20.18
N GLY A 17 -0.09 -28.72 -18.96
CA GLY A 17 1.08 -29.57 -18.68
C GLY A 17 1.74 -29.37 -17.31
N THR A 18 1.39 -30.25 -16.36
CA THR A 18 2.33 -30.86 -15.40
C THR A 18 2.77 -30.04 -14.17
N LEU A 19 2.31 -30.54 -13.03
CA LEU A 19 2.75 -30.32 -11.65
C LEU A 19 4.28 -30.12 -11.52
N SER A 20 4.71 -29.01 -10.94
CA SER A 20 5.94 -29.01 -10.13
C SER A 20 5.85 -28.00 -9.00
N SER A 21 5.80 -28.57 -7.80
CA SER A 21 5.94 -27.90 -6.51
C SER A 21 7.27 -27.15 -6.43
N ALA A 22 7.20 -25.83 -6.22
CA ALA A 22 8.26 -25.12 -5.54
C ALA A 22 7.58 -24.05 -4.66
N TYR A 23 7.67 -24.28 -3.35
CA TYR A 23 7.48 -23.28 -2.31
C TYR A 23 7.88 -21.88 -2.80
N PRO A 24 7.09 -20.81 -2.56
CA PRO A 24 7.68 -19.48 -2.48
C PRO A 24 8.53 -19.44 -1.21
N SER A 25 9.75 -19.97 -1.29
CA SER A 25 10.77 -19.84 -0.27
C SER A 25 11.04 -18.36 -0.02
N ASP A 26 10.97 -17.96 1.24
CA ASP A 26 11.34 -16.64 1.74
C ASP A 26 12.60 -16.10 1.07
N SER A 27 12.47 -14.97 0.38
CA SER A 27 13.35 -13.80 0.52
C SER A 27 13.31 -12.90 -0.73
N VAL A 28 12.43 -11.90 -0.73
CA VAL A 28 12.78 -10.61 -1.34
C VAL A 28 12.31 -9.49 -0.41
N ILE A 29 12.83 -9.47 0.82
CA ILE A 29 12.84 -8.25 1.66
C ILE A 29 13.94 -7.35 1.09
N CYS A 30 13.73 -6.84 -0.12
CA CYS A 30 14.59 -5.86 -0.75
C CYS A 30 13.75 -5.17 -1.84
N CYS A 31 13.58 -3.85 -1.76
CA CYS A 31 12.77 -2.97 -2.62
C CYS A 31 11.36 -2.53 -2.13
N ALA A 32 11.03 -2.64 -0.83
CA ALA A 32 9.74 -2.13 -0.32
C ALA A 32 9.75 -0.65 0.13
N GLN A 33 10.84 0.09 -0.05
CA GLN A 33 10.85 1.52 0.28
C GLN A 33 9.98 2.30 -0.72
N GLY A 34 8.78 2.70 -0.29
CA GLY A 34 7.91 3.59 -1.06
C GLY A 34 6.78 2.93 -1.87
N THR A 35 6.61 1.60 -1.82
CA THR A 35 5.49 0.91 -2.50
C THR A 35 4.18 1.07 -1.70
N VAL A 36 3.08 1.38 -2.39
CA VAL A 36 1.74 1.47 -1.80
C VAL A 36 1.19 0.07 -1.56
N ARG A 37 0.90 -0.28 -0.31
CA ARG A 37 0.32 -1.58 0.08
C ARG A 37 -1.21 -1.59 0.00
N LYS A 38 -1.85 -0.43 0.20
CA LYS A 38 -3.31 -0.25 0.10
C LYS A 38 -3.65 1.22 -0.17
N ALA A 39 -4.67 1.47 -0.97
CA ALA A 39 -5.23 2.80 -1.19
C ALA A 39 -6.77 2.77 -1.23
N GLY A 40 -7.41 3.88 -0.87
CA GLY A 40 -8.87 4.03 -0.95
C GLY A 40 -9.39 5.30 -0.30
N ALA A 41 -10.69 5.57 -0.51
CA ALA A 41 -11.39 6.68 0.11
C ALA A 41 -11.76 6.35 1.57
N LEU A 42 -11.34 7.19 2.51
CA LEU A 42 -11.63 7.03 3.94
C LEU A 42 -12.15 8.32 4.56
N ALA A 43 -13.09 8.20 5.50
CA ALA A 43 -13.47 9.29 6.39
C ALA A 43 -12.50 9.33 7.58
N VAL A 44 -11.82 10.45 7.78
CA VAL A 44 -10.75 10.62 8.78
C VAL A 44 -11.13 11.70 9.79
N LYS A 45 -10.81 11.45 11.06
CA LYS A 45 -10.76 12.46 12.13
C LYS A 45 -9.66 12.09 13.13
N ASN A 46 -9.10 13.09 13.79
CA ASN A 46 -8.15 12.85 14.89
C ASN A 46 -8.94 12.42 16.13
N PHE A 47 -8.46 11.38 16.82
CA PHE A 47 -9.07 10.90 18.06
C PHE A 47 -8.29 11.40 19.27
N LEU A 48 -6.97 11.18 19.27
CA LEU A 48 -6.08 11.57 20.37
C LEU A 48 -4.95 12.45 19.83
N VAL A 49 -4.42 13.32 20.68
CA VAL A 49 -3.26 14.16 20.39
C VAL A 49 -2.21 13.92 21.47
N HIS A 50 -0.97 13.70 21.03
CA HIS A 50 0.17 13.60 21.94
C HIS A 50 0.71 14.99 22.23
N LYS A 51 0.62 15.44 23.49
CA LYS A 51 1.26 16.68 23.94
C LYS A 51 2.70 16.41 24.37
N LYS A 52 3.52 17.48 24.35
CA LYS A 52 4.96 17.44 24.72
C LYS A 52 5.22 16.80 26.09
N ASN A 53 4.24 16.83 27.00
CA ASN A 53 4.36 16.33 28.37
C ASN A 53 4.11 14.81 28.48
N LYS A 54 4.21 14.03 27.39
CA LYS A 54 3.81 12.61 27.30
C LYS A 54 2.35 12.33 27.68
N LYS A 55 1.54 13.38 27.79
CA LYS A 55 0.12 13.30 28.10
C LYS A 55 -0.67 13.14 26.81
N VAL A 56 -1.51 12.12 26.77
CA VAL A 56 -2.47 11.91 25.69
C VAL A 56 -3.76 12.63 26.05
N GLU A 57 -4.26 13.46 25.15
CA GLU A 57 -5.54 14.17 25.31
C GLU A 57 -6.44 13.93 24.12
N LEU A 58 -7.76 14.03 24.34
CA LEU A 58 -8.73 13.93 23.26
C LEU A 58 -8.54 15.11 22.28
N ALA A 59 -8.55 14.81 20.98
CA ALA A 59 -8.50 15.84 19.96
C ALA A 59 -9.75 16.76 20.05
N THR A 60 -9.61 18.02 19.63
CA THR A 60 -10.73 18.97 19.56
C THR A 60 -11.89 18.38 18.75
N ARG A 61 -13.15 18.58 19.19
CA ARG A 61 -14.33 18.09 18.46
C ARG A 61 -14.36 18.69 17.05
N ARG A 62 -14.28 17.82 16.03
CA ARG A 62 -14.31 18.19 14.60
C ARG A 62 -15.17 17.19 13.82
N LYS A 63 -15.68 17.62 12.66
CA LYS A 63 -16.40 16.75 11.72
C LYS A 63 -15.44 15.82 11.01
N TRP A 64 -15.92 14.63 10.62
CA TRP A 64 -15.20 13.71 9.75
C TRP A 64 -14.92 14.36 8.38
N LYS A 65 -13.78 14.05 7.78
CA LYS A 65 -13.39 14.55 6.46
C LYS A 65 -13.02 13.39 5.54
N HIS A 66 -13.47 13.43 4.29
CA HIS A 66 -13.16 12.40 3.31
C HIS A 66 -11.83 12.70 2.61
N TYR A 67 -10.96 11.71 2.53
CA TYR A 67 -9.67 11.79 1.86
C TYR A 67 -9.41 10.51 1.05
N TRP A 68 -8.68 10.65 -0.06
CA TRP A 68 -8.02 9.52 -0.70
C TRP A 68 -6.71 9.25 0.04
N VAL A 69 -6.59 8.06 0.64
CA VAL A 69 -5.46 7.71 1.52
C VAL A 69 -4.65 6.60 0.86
N SER A 70 -3.32 6.67 0.96
CA SER A 70 -2.42 5.58 0.55
C SER A 70 -1.50 5.18 1.70
N LEU A 71 -1.48 3.89 2.04
CA LEU A 71 -0.57 3.32 3.02
C LEU A 71 0.71 2.87 2.30
N ARG A 72 1.82 3.56 2.59
CA ARG A 72 3.17 3.20 2.14
C ARG A 72 3.98 2.74 3.34
N GLY A 73 4.67 1.61 3.20
CA GLY A 73 5.63 1.15 4.20
C GLY A 73 7.01 1.73 3.95
N VAL A 74 7.83 1.76 4.99
CA VAL A 74 9.28 1.95 4.90
C VAL A 74 9.93 0.59 4.96
#